data_AF-A0A349PTV9-F1
#
_entry.id   AF-A0A349PTV9-F1
#
_cell.length_a   1.000
_cell.length_b   1.000
_cell.length_c   1.000
_cell.angle_alpha   90.00
_cell.angle_beta   90.00
_cell.angle_gamma   90.00
#
_symmetry.space_group_name_H-M   'P 1'
#
loop_
_entity.id
_entity.type
_entity.pdbx_description
1 polymer ?
#
loop_
_entity_poly.entity_id
_entity_poly.type
_entity_poly.pdbx_seq_one_letter_code
_entity_poly.pdbx_strand_id
1 'polypeptide(L)'
;MQLGVEFVDLTAVSIPVELASYVPKNIAKKFCVVPVKLVKDTLYLAMSDPLDFVAQEEVKVASRKRVIPMIATRRTTEHAISLLYGSEGTASVIKEMKRE
;
A
#
# COMPACT_ATOMS: atom_id res chain seq x y z
N MET A 1 14.24 -22.66 -5.18
CA MET A 1 14.02 -21.26 -5.59
C MET A 1 13.54 -20.50 -4.38
N GLN A 2 14.41 -19.66 -3.80
CA GLN A 2 13.99 -18.68 -2.80
C GLN A 2 13.46 -17.51 -3.61
N LEU A 3 12.14 -17.33 -3.65
CA LEU A 3 11.55 -16.11 -4.21
C LEU A 3 12.19 -14.95 -3.44
N GLY A 4 12.90 -14.05 -4.13
CA GLY A 4 13.63 -12.91 -3.54
C GLY A 4 12.70 -11.84 -2.96
N VAL A 5 11.62 -12.26 -2.30
CA VAL A 5 10.56 -11.45 -1.74
C VAL A 5 10.87 -11.29 -0.25
N GLU A 6 11.22 -10.08 0.14
CA GLU A 6 11.54 -9.76 1.53
C GLU A 6 10.29 -9.81 2.41
N PHE A 7 10.44 -10.31 3.64
CA PHE A 7 9.39 -10.20 4.66
C PHE A 7 9.41 -8.79 5.26
N VAL A 8 8.24 -8.19 5.48
CA VAL A 8 8.11 -6.90 6.14
C VAL A 8 7.22 -7.02 7.36
N ASP A 9 7.72 -6.51 8.49
CA ASP A 9 6.92 -6.32 9.69
C ASP A 9 6.21 -4.96 9.63
N LEU A 10 4.92 -4.98 9.29
CA LEU A 10 4.11 -3.76 9.19
C LEU A 10 3.84 -3.08 10.54
N THR A 11 4.12 -3.74 11.67
CA THR A 11 3.94 -3.15 13.01
C THR A 11 5.12 -2.29 13.44
N ALA A 12 6.29 -2.48 12.80
CA ALA A 12 7.53 -1.79 13.11
C ALA A 12 7.91 -0.70 12.09
N VAL A 13 7.16 -0.56 10.99
CA VAL A 13 7.43 0.43 9.94
C VAL A 13 6.40 1.56 9.96
N SER A 14 6.86 2.79 9.72
CA SER A 14 5.99 3.92 9.46
C SER A 14 5.73 4.03 7.96
N ILE A 15 4.46 3.93 7.56
CA ILE A 15 4.05 4.06 6.16
C ILE A 15 3.70 5.53 5.89
N PRO A 16 4.40 6.22 4.97
CA PRO A 16 4.06 7.60 4.61
C PRO A 16 2.65 7.70 4.02
N VAL A 17 1.83 8.60 4.56
CA VAL A 17 0.42 8.76 4.16
C VAL A 17 0.25 9.13 2.68
N GLU A 18 1.23 9.81 2.09
CA GLU A 18 1.28 10.16 0.66
C GLU A 18 1.24 8.93 -0.26
N LEU A 19 1.68 7.76 0.23
CA LEU A 19 1.67 6.54 -0.57
C LEU A 19 0.25 6.03 -0.88
N ALA A 20 -0.75 6.44 -0.09
CA ALA A 20 -2.16 6.16 -0.34
C ALA A 20 -2.63 6.72 -1.70
N SER A 21 -1.98 7.75 -2.23
CA SER A 21 -2.31 8.32 -3.54
C SER A 21 -1.90 7.43 -4.72
N TYR A 22 -0.92 6.53 -4.53
CA TYR A 22 -0.47 5.59 -5.57
C TYR A 22 -1.29 4.29 -5.60
N VAL A 23 -1.89 3.90 -4.47
CA VAL A 23 -2.69 2.67 -4.36
C VAL A 23 -4.08 3.06 -3.85
N PRO A 24 -5.07 3.21 -4.73
CA PRO A 24 -6.44 3.50 -4.33
C PRO A 24 -6.97 2.51 -3.28
N LYS A 25 -7.73 3.02 -2.29
CA LYS A 25 -8.30 2.23 -1.19
C LYS A 25 -9.06 0.99 -1.64
N ASN A 26 -9.81 1.09 -2.73
CA ASN A 26 -10.58 -0.02 -3.29
C ASN A 26 -9.65 -1.15 -3.76
N ILE A 27 -8.51 -0.83 -4.39
CA ILE A 27 -7.49 -1.81 -4.80
C ILE A 27 -6.82 -2.40 -3.55
N ALA A 28 -6.38 -1.55 -2.62
CA ALA A 28 -5.75 -1.98 -1.37
C ALA A 28 -6.61 -2.98 -0.59
N LYS A 29 -7.91 -2.68 -0.43
CA LYS A 29 -8.87 -3.56 0.24
C LYS A 29 -9.19 -4.82 -0.55
N LYS A 30 -9.41 -4.71 -1.87
CA LYS A 30 -9.78 -5.85 -2.72
C LYS A 30 -8.70 -6.93 -2.70
N PHE A 31 -7.44 -6.51 -2.81
CA PHE A 31 -6.31 -7.42 -2.93
C PHE A 31 -5.54 -7.63 -1.62
N CYS A 32 -5.94 -6.96 -0.53
CA CYS A 32 -5.23 -7.00 0.75
C CYS A 32 -3.72 -6.68 0.56
N VAL A 33 -3.46 -5.48 0.05
CA VAL A 33 -2.13 -4.95 -0.21
C VAL A 33 -1.95 -3.55 0.38
N VAL A 34 -0.73 -3.21 0.78
CA VAL A 34 -0.42 -1.86 1.30
C VAL A 34 0.93 -1.37 0.77
N PRO A 35 1.02 -0.13 0.26
CA PRO A 35 2.32 0.42 -0.13
C PRO A 35 3.16 0.70 1.12
N VAL A 36 4.45 0.35 1.09
CA VAL A 36 5.37 0.48 2.24
C VAL A 36 6.33 1.64 2.05
N LYS A 37 6.98 1.70 0.88
CA LYS A 37 7.94 2.75 0.52
C LYS A 37 8.02 2.92 -0.99
N LEU A 38 8.40 4.12 -1.42
CA LEU A 38 8.72 4.44 -2.81
C LEU A 38 10.22 4.77 -2.89
N VAL A 39 10.97 4.04 -3.71
CA VAL A 39 12.38 4.33 -3.98
C VAL A 39 12.55 4.56 -5.47
N LYS A 40 12.87 5.81 -5.84
CA LYS A 40 12.84 6.28 -7.24
C LYS A 40 11.47 6.02 -7.85
N ASP A 41 11.36 5.05 -8.76
CA ASP A 41 10.12 4.67 -9.44
C ASP A 41 9.60 3.28 -9.04
N THR A 42 10.10 2.76 -7.92
CA THR A 42 9.80 1.41 -7.44
C THR A 42 9.03 1.46 -6.13
N LEU A 43 7.78 1.05 -6.21
CA LEU A 43 6.85 0.92 -5.10
C LEU A 43 6.99 -0.47 -4.47
N TYR A 44 7.39 -0.49 -3.22
CA TYR A 44 7.44 -1.72 -2.43
C TYR A 44 6.06 -1.96 -1.82
N LEU A 45 5.49 -3.12 -2.10
CA LEU A 45 4.10 -3.44 -1.80
C LEU A 45 4.04 -4.63 -0.85
N ALA A 46 3.57 -4.43 0.37
CA ALA A 46 3.29 -5.54 1.27
C ALA A 46 2.03 -6.26 0.81
N MET A 47 2.11 -7.58 0.71
CA MET A 47 1.04 -8.45 0.23
C MET A 47 0.86 -9.61 1.19
N SER A 48 -0.40 -10.00 1.41
CA SER A 48 -0.71 -11.25 2.11
C SER A 48 -0.46 -12.50 1.26
N ASP A 49 -0.53 -12.35 -0.07
CA ASP A 49 -0.18 -13.37 -1.05
C ASP A 49 0.72 -12.74 -2.15
N PRO A 50 2.05 -12.95 -2.09
CA PRO A 50 2.98 -12.44 -3.10
C PRO A 50 2.90 -13.18 -4.45
N LEU A 51 2.10 -14.25 -4.57
CA LEU A 51 1.86 -14.97 -5.82
C LEU A 51 0.60 -14.47 -6.55
N ASP A 52 -0.15 -13.53 -5.96
CA ASP A 52 -1.25 -12.86 -6.64
C ASP A 52 -0.71 -11.84 -7.66
N PHE A 53 -0.42 -12.34 -8.86
CA PHE A 53 0.07 -11.51 -9.98
C PHE A 53 -0.97 -10.53 -10.50
N VAL A 54 -2.27 -10.80 -10.29
CA VAL A 54 -3.34 -9.88 -10.68
C VAL A 54 -3.30 -8.65 -9.79
N ALA A 55 -3.15 -8.83 -8.47
CA ALA A 55 -2.96 -7.71 -7.54
C ALA A 55 -1.73 -6.85 -7.89
N GLN A 56 -0.61 -7.50 -8.24
CA GLN A 56 0.62 -6.78 -8.62
C GLN A 56 0.43 -5.94 -9.88
N GLU A 57 -0.21 -6.48 -10.91
CA GLU A 57 -0.44 -5.75 -12.17
C GLU A 57 -1.45 -4.61 -11.96
N GLU A 58 -2.54 -4.82 -11.22
CA GLU A 58 -3.52 -3.78 -10.91
C GLU A 58 -2.88 -2.60 -10.15
N VAL A 59 -2.04 -2.89 -9.15
CA VAL A 59 -1.30 -1.85 -8.42
C VAL A 59 -0.29 -1.14 -9.32
N LYS A 60 0.42 -1.86 -10.18
CA LYS A 60 1.37 -1.29 -11.15
C LYS A 60 0.66 -0.35 -12.13
N VAL A 61 -0.49 -0.75 -12.66
CA VAL A 61 -1.31 0.08 -13.56
C VAL A 61 -1.82 1.34 -12.85
N ALA A 62 -2.39 1.18 -11.64
CA ALA A 62 -2.94 2.30 -10.88
C ALA A 62 -1.85 3.31 -10.45
N SER A 63 -0.72 2.83 -9.96
CA SER A 63 0.38 3.65 -9.46
C SER A 63 1.27 4.22 -10.57
N ARG A 64 1.28 3.58 -11.75
CA ARG A 64 2.27 3.78 -12.82
C ARG A 64 3.72 3.63 -12.32
N LYS A 65 3.94 2.73 -11.36
CA LYS A 65 5.25 2.43 -10.76
C LYS A 65 5.65 1.00 -11.02
N ARG A 66 6.96 0.71 -10.95
CA ARG A 66 7.43 -0.67 -10.79
C ARG A 66 7.01 -1.19 -9.42
N VAL A 67 6.45 -2.39 -9.36
CA VAL A 67 6.02 -3.01 -8.10
C VAL A 67 7.03 -4.09 -7.70
N ILE A 68 7.51 -4.03 -6.46
CA ILE A 68 8.25 -5.13 -5.83
C ILE A 68 7.39 -5.65 -4.66
N PRO A 69 6.92 -6.90 -4.71
CA PRO A 69 6.15 -7.46 -3.60
C PRO A 69 7.06 -7.69 -2.39
N MET A 70 6.46 -7.58 -1.21
CA MET A 70 7.00 -7.96 0.09
C MET A 70 5.98 -8.83 0.81
N ILE A 71 6.43 -9.83 1.57
CA ILE A 71 5.53 -10.74 2.30
C ILE A 71 5.14 -10.08 3.61
N ALA A 72 3.84 -9.99 3.88
CA ALA A 72 3.29 -9.61 5.16
C ALA A 72 2.14 -10.56 5.54
N THR A 73 1.78 -10.61 6.82
CA THR A 73 0.61 -11.39 7.22
C THR A 73 -0.67 -10.66 6.81
N ARG A 74 -1.72 -11.41 6.46
CA ARG A 74 -3.04 -10.85 6.16
C ARG A 74 -3.53 -9.89 7.24
N ARG A 75 -3.43 -10.28 8.51
CA ARG A 75 -3.88 -9.48 9.66
C ARG A 75 -3.16 -8.14 9.74
N THR A 76 -1.84 -8.13 9.60
CA THR A 76 -1.05 -6.89 9.66
C THR A 76 -1.32 -5.99 8.45
N THR A 77 -1.55 -6.58 7.27
CA THR A 77 -1.90 -5.82 6.06
C THR A 77 -3.28 -5.18 6.16
N GLU A 78 -4.30 -5.92 6.63
CA GLU A 78 -5.65 -5.38 6.87
C GLU A 78 -5.63 -4.25 7.91
N HIS A 79 -4.84 -4.40 8.97
CA HIS A 79 -4.66 -3.35 9.98
C HIS A 79 -4.01 -2.10 9.37
N ALA A 80 -2.92 -2.25 8.61
CA ALA A 80 -2.24 -1.15 7.94
C ALA A 80 -3.15 -0.43 6.93
N ILE A 81 -3.97 -1.17 6.17
CA ILE A 81 -5.01 -0.60 5.29
C ILE A 81 -6.01 0.23 6.12
N SER A 82 -6.46 -0.28 7.26
CA SER A 82 -7.36 0.46 8.14
C SER A 82 -6.74 1.77 8.63
N LEU A 83 -5.47 1.77 9.02
CA LEU A 83 -4.77 2.99 9.46
C LEU A 83 -4.54 3.98 8.32
N LEU A 84 -4.03 3.50 7.18
CA LEU A 84 -3.64 4.33 6.05
C LEU A 84 -4.84 5.00 5.37
N TYR A 85 -5.98 4.31 5.30
CA TYR A 85 -7.20 4.80 4.62
C TYR A 85 -8.36 5.09 5.60
N GLY A 86 -8.16 4.93 6.91
CA GLY A 86 -9.19 5.10 7.94
C GLY A 86 -9.57 6.55 8.21
N SER A 87 -8.73 7.51 7.80
CA SER A 87 -8.93 8.95 7.99
C SER A 87 -9.49 9.67 6.76
N GLU A 88 -9.86 8.96 5.67
CA GLU A 88 -10.42 9.59 4.47
C GLU A 88 -11.84 10.17 4.65
N GLY A 89 -12.46 10.00 5.83
CA GLY A 89 -13.62 10.80 6.25
C GLY A 89 -13.25 12.18 6.82
N THR A 90 -11.97 12.42 7.13
CA THR A 90 -11.47 13.65 7.78
C THR A 90 -10.44 14.38 6.92
N ALA A 91 -9.68 13.67 6.08
CA ALA A 91 -8.69 14.29 5.18
C ALA A 91 -9.33 15.18 4.09
N SER A 92 -10.58 14.90 3.70
CA SER A 92 -11.36 15.80 2.83
C SER A 92 -11.66 17.15 3.49
N VAL A 93 -11.73 17.20 4.83
CA VAL A 93 -11.93 18.46 5.58
C VAL A 93 -10.66 19.31 5.61
N ILE A 94 -9.48 18.69 5.63
CA ILE A 94 -8.21 19.43 5.78
C ILE A 94 -7.77 20.10 4.46
N LYS A 95 -8.23 19.62 3.30
CA LYS A 95 -7.97 20.29 2.01
C LYS A 95 -8.83 21.54 1.77
N GLU A 96 -9.96 21.69 2.46
CA GLU A 96 -10.81 22.88 2.35
C GLU A 96 -10.26 24.07 3.17
N MET A 97 -9.57 23.83 4.29
CA MET A 97 -9.05 24.91 5.16
C MET A 97 -7.73 25.56 4.68
N LYS A 98 -7.09 25.05 3.61
CA LYS A 98 -5.89 25.66 3.03
C LYS A 98 -6.19 26.62 1.87
N ARG A 99 -7.47 26.90 1.59
CA ARG A 99 -7.90 27.80 0.52
C ARG A 99 -8.66 29.04 1.02
N GLU A 100 -8.41 29.44 2.27
CA GLU A 100 -8.79 30.74 2.82
C GLU A 100 -7.53 31.53 3.19
#